data_AF-A0AAN8F908-F1
#
_entry.id   AF-A0AAN8F908-F1
#
_cell.length_a   1.000
_cell.length_b   1.000
_cell.length_c   1.000
_cell.angle_alpha   90.00
_cell.angle_beta   90.00
_cell.angle_gamma   90.00
#
_symmetry.space_group_name_H-M   'P 1'
#
loop_
_entity.id
_entity.type
_entity.pdbx_description
1 polymer ?
#
loop_
_entity_poly.entity_id
_entity_poly.type
_entity_poly.pdbx_seq_one_letter_code
_entity_poly.pdbx_strand_id
1 'polypeptide(L)'
;MRKGVQGLIAEFKSMKRTNDLTKMVEFVAQMPEGRNRYKDVGCLDNRRVIVKIGNVSYIHANYVATPNNQKRFICTQAPLPKTCPEFWCMVVQEKSKSILMLCNFMEQNTKKCAIYFPMQVGQRLTFDGDVQVLCKKQEQCCANNTSE
;
A
#
# COMPACT_ATOMS: atom_id res chain seq x y z
N MET A 1 -27.79 4.43 19.49
CA MET A 1 -26.69 5.19 18.88
C MET A 1 -27.05 6.67 18.88
N ARG A 2 -26.31 7.54 19.59
CA ARG A 2 -26.73 8.94 19.88
C ARG A 2 -26.38 9.99 18.80
N LYS A 3 -25.48 9.69 17.86
CA LYS A 3 -25.13 10.60 16.77
C LYS A 3 -25.78 10.10 15.48
N GLY A 4 -26.80 10.80 14.99
CA GLY A 4 -27.37 10.52 13.67
C GLY A 4 -26.36 10.85 12.55
N VAL A 5 -26.75 10.65 11.28
CA VAL A 5 -25.87 10.85 10.11
C VAL A 5 -25.16 12.21 10.12
N GLN A 6 -25.90 13.28 10.39
CA GLN A 6 -25.33 14.64 10.47
C GLN A 6 -24.28 14.77 11.58
N GLY A 7 -24.49 14.14 12.72
CA GLY A 7 -23.54 14.12 13.83
C GLY A 7 -22.25 13.38 13.48
N LEU A 8 -22.34 12.27 12.74
CA LEU A 8 -21.17 11.54 12.24
C LEU A 8 -20.39 12.37 11.21
N ILE A 9 -21.08 13.09 10.32
CA ILE A 9 -20.44 13.99 9.35
C ILE A 9 -19.69 15.12 10.07
N ALA A 10 -20.29 15.73 11.07
CA ALA A 10 -19.67 16.80 11.85
C ALA A 10 -18.41 16.31 12.58
N GLU A 11 -18.48 15.12 13.20
CA GLU A 11 -17.34 14.48 13.84
C GLU A 11 -16.22 14.14 12.85
N PHE A 12 -16.55 13.56 11.69
CA PHE A 12 -15.53 13.26 10.69
C PHE A 12 -14.84 14.53 10.17
N LYS A 13 -15.59 15.61 9.97
CA LYS A 13 -15.02 16.91 9.55
C LYS A 13 -14.10 17.52 10.61
N SER A 14 -14.40 17.37 11.89
CA SER A 14 -13.52 17.88 12.96
C SER A 14 -12.23 17.07 13.11
N MET A 15 -12.21 15.82 12.65
CA MET A 15 -11.01 14.98 12.60
C MET A 15 -10.03 15.34 11.48
N LYS A 16 -10.27 16.40 10.68
CA LYS A 16 -9.34 16.81 9.61
C LYS A 16 -7.92 16.99 10.16
N ARG A 17 -7.02 16.10 9.76
CA ARG A 17 -5.59 16.18 10.02
C ARG A 17 -4.92 16.80 8.81
N THR A 18 -4.22 17.92 9.02
CA THR A 18 -3.29 18.44 8.03
C THR A 18 -2.01 17.59 8.05
N ASN A 19 -1.35 17.47 6.90
CA ASN A 19 -0.04 16.84 6.86
C ASN A 19 0.96 17.74 7.60
N ASP A 20 1.43 17.25 8.74
CA ASP A 20 2.56 17.83 9.43
C ASP A 20 3.85 17.28 8.81
N LEU A 21 4.40 18.02 7.85
CA LEU A 21 5.58 17.60 7.07
C LEU A 21 6.82 17.40 7.95
N THR A 22 6.86 17.99 9.15
CA THR A 22 7.96 17.79 10.10
C THR A 22 8.02 16.35 10.63
N LYS A 23 6.93 15.59 10.51
CA LYS A 23 6.85 14.16 10.90
C LYS A 23 6.98 13.21 9.71
N MET A 24 7.33 13.74 8.54
CA MET A 24 7.30 13.05 7.24
C MET A 24 8.55 13.43 6.42
N VAL A 25 9.69 13.56 7.09
CA VAL A 25 10.96 14.03 6.50
C VAL A 25 11.41 13.12 5.37
N GLU A 26 11.35 11.79 5.58
CA GLU A 26 11.73 10.84 4.54
C GLU A 26 10.74 10.90 3.35
N PHE A 27 9.44 11.03 3.62
CA PHE A 27 8.45 11.19 2.56
C PHE A 27 8.76 12.42 1.68
N VAL A 28 9.08 13.56 2.30
CA VAL A 28 9.44 14.80 1.60
C VAL A 28 10.72 14.64 0.79
N ALA A 29 11.75 14.02 1.37
CA ALA A 29 13.02 13.74 0.68
C ALA A 29 12.85 12.88 -0.58
N GLN A 30 11.82 12.03 -0.61
CA GLN A 30 11.56 11.07 -1.70
C GLN A 30 10.58 11.60 -2.75
N MET A 31 10.06 12.83 -2.57
CA MET A 31 9.23 13.52 -3.58
C MET A 31 9.93 13.73 -4.92
N PRO A 32 11.17 14.28 -5.00
CA PRO A 32 11.88 14.44 -6.27
C PRO A 32 12.20 13.08 -6.94
N GLU A 33 12.33 12.01 -6.16
CA GLU A 33 12.64 10.67 -6.65
C GLU A 33 11.46 9.94 -7.30
N GLY A 34 10.26 10.52 -7.23
CA GLY A 34 9.03 9.97 -7.82
C GLY A 34 8.58 8.67 -7.14
N ARG A 35 8.90 8.46 -5.86
CA ARG A 35 8.58 7.24 -5.11
C ARG A 35 7.25 7.30 -4.36
N ASN A 36 6.63 8.48 -4.32
CA ASN A 36 5.32 8.74 -3.72
C ASN A 36 4.27 8.89 -4.82
N ARG A 37 3.16 8.14 -4.73
CA ARG A 37 2.07 8.22 -5.71
C ARG A 37 1.34 9.56 -5.66
N TYR A 38 1.15 10.12 -4.46
CA TYR A 38 0.46 11.37 -4.23
C TYR A 38 1.27 12.26 -3.30
N LYS A 39 1.36 13.55 -3.61
CA LYS A 39 2.13 14.54 -2.82
C LYS A 39 1.40 14.96 -1.54
N ASP A 40 0.08 14.82 -1.53
CA ASP A 40 -0.83 15.19 -0.45
C ASP A 40 -1.19 14.01 0.48
N VAL A 41 -0.65 12.82 0.22
CA VAL A 41 -0.80 11.64 1.09
C VAL A 41 0.55 11.33 1.72
N GLY A 42 0.79 11.83 2.93
CA GLY A 42 2.07 11.67 3.62
C GLY A 42 2.34 10.26 4.15
N CYS A 43 3.62 9.96 4.38
CA CYS A 43 4.08 8.76 5.09
C CYS A 43 4.81 9.18 6.38
N LEU A 44 4.35 8.69 7.53
CA LEU A 44 4.86 9.11 8.83
C LEU A 44 6.18 8.42 9.17
N ASP A 45 7.21 9.17 9.57
CA ASP A 45 8.53 8.61 9.87
C ASP A 45 8.51 7.64 11.06
N ASN A 46 7.79 7.98 12.12
CA ASN A 46 7.77 7.19 13.36
C ASN A 46 7.11 5.81 13.23
N ARG A 47 6.41 5.56 12.11
CA ARG A 47 5.72 4.30 11.83
C ARG A 47 6.07 3.74 10.45
N ARG A 48 7.00 4.35 9.70
CA ARG A 48 7.31 3.87 8.35
C ARG A 48 8.00 2.51 8.40
N VAL A 49 7.74 1.70 7.39
CA VAL A 49 8.52 0.49 7.16
C VAL A 49 9.85 0.91 6.53
N ILE A 50 10.96 0.41 7.08
CA ILE A 50 12.30 0.62 6.53
C ILE A 50 12.72 -0.68 5.85
N VAL A 51 12.90 -0.65 4.53
CA VAL A 51 13.37 -1.80 3.76
C VAL A 51 14.87 -1.96 3.97
N LYS A 52 15.30 -3.17 4.30
CA LYS A 52 16.70 -3.54 4.59
C LYS A 52 17.26 -4.52 3.57
N ILE A 53 16.39 -5.24 2.87
CA ILE A 53 16.76 -6.23 1.86
C ILE A 53 16.51 -5.67 0.46
N GLY A 54 17.29 -4.67 0.05
CA GLY A 54 17.16 -4.02 -1.25
C GLY A 54 18.05 -2.80 -1.37
N ASN A 55 18.02 -2.15 -2.54
CA ASN A 55 18.88 -1.00 -2.83
C ASN A 55 18.36 0.30 -2.22
N VAL A 56 17.04 0.41 -2.02
CA VAL A 56 16.39 1.61 -1.50
C VAL A 56 15.66 1.30 -0.21
N SER A 57 15.99 2.03 0.86
CA SER A 57 15.40 1.80 2.19
C SER A 57 13.98 2.37 2.34
N TYR A 58 13.61 3.31 1.47
CA TYR A 58 12.31 3.96 1.50
C TYR A 58 11.24 3.22 0.70
N ILE A 59 10.11 2.97 1.36
CA ILE A 59 8.83 2.63 0.75
C ILE A 59 7.72 3.41 1.46
N HIS A 60 6.72 3.88 0.71
CA HIS A 60 5.56 4.58 1.28
C HIS A 60 4.60 3.56 1.92
N ALA A 61 4.97 3.10 3.11
CA ALA A 61 4.24 2.13 3.90
C ALA A 61 4.39 2.42 5.39
N ASN A 62 3.30 2.35 6.15
CA ASN A 62 3.29 2.54 7.59
C ASN A 62 2.70 1.32 8.32
N TYR A 63 3.28 0.97 9.46
CA TYR A 63 2.68 0.00 10.39
C TYR A 63 1.41 0.58 11.01
N VAL A 64 0.34 -0.20 10.99
CA VAL A 64 -0.94 0.12 11.63
C VAL A 64 -1.23 -0.88 12.72
N ALA A 65 -1.44 -0.33 13.92
CA ALA A 65 -1.71 -1.09 15.13
C ALA A 65 -3.19 -1.47 15.25
N THR A 66 -3.45 -2.58 15.92
CA THR A 66 -4.72 -2.87 16.59
C THR A 66 -4.51 -2.77 18.10
N PRO A 67 -5.58 -2.72 18.93
CA PRO A 67 -5.45 -2.69 20.39
C PRO A 67 -4.54 -3.79 20.95
N ASN A 68 -4.51 -4.94 20.27
CA ASN A 68 -3.78 -6.13 20.73
C ASN A 68 -2.45 -6.37 19.98
N ASN A 69 -2.12 -5.57 18.95
CA ASN A 69 -0.88 -5.76 18.18
C ASN A 69 -0.43 -4.46 17.49
N GLN A 70 0.72 -3.91 17.90
CA GLN A 70 1.25 -2.65 17.39
C GLN A 70 1.67 -2.66 15.91
N LYS A 71 1.89 -3.84 15.32
CA LYS A 71 2.31 -4.02 13.92
C LYS A 71 1.39 -5.00 13.18
N ARG A 72 0.09 -4.95 13.47
CA ARG A 72 -0.86 -5.93 12.92
C ARG A 72 -0.97 -5.87 11.40
N PHE A 73 -0.94 -4.66 10.85
CA PHE A 73 -1.10 -4.40 9.43
C PHE A 73 0.00 -3.47 8.93
N ILE A 74 0.25 -3.53 7.63
CA ILE A 74 1.02 -2.53 6.91
C ILE A 74 0.06 -1.91 5.90
N CYS A 75 -0.18 -0.62 6.02
CA CYS A 75 -0.90 0.15 5.02
C CYS A 75 0.14 0.84 4.12
N THR A 76 0.05 0.61 2.83
CA THR A 76 1.00 1.10 1.83
C THR A 76 0.25 1.70 0.65
N GLN A 77 0.88 2.64 -0.06
CA GLN A 77 0.35 3.08 -1.35
C GLN A 77 0.30 1.91 -2.35
N ALA A 78 -0.57 2.01 -3.35
CA ALA A 78 -0.55 1.11 -4.49
C ALA A 78 0.80 1.21 -5.23
N PRO A 79 1.53 0.09 -5.45
CA PRO A 79 2.86 0.10 -6.05
C PRO A 79 2.94 0.93 -7.33
N LEU A 80 4.04 1.66 -7.47
CA LEU A 80 4.46 2.32 -8.71
C LEU A 80 5.41 1.36 -9.45
N PRO A 81 5.57 1.48 -10.78
CA PRO A 81 6.51 0.63 -11.51
C PRO A 81 7.92 0.62 -10.89
N LYS A 82 8.43 1.80 -10.49
CA LYS A 82 9.74 1.99 -9.85
C LYS A 82 9.82 1.44 -8.41
N THR A 83 8.70 1.18 -7.74
CA THR A 83 8.68 0.74 -6.34
C THR A 83 8.19 -0.70 -6.17
N CYS A 84 7.93 -1.42 -7.27
CA CYS A 84 7.60 -2.84 -7.23
C CYS A 84 8.70 -3.71 -6.57
N PRO A 85 10.01 -3.49 -6.84
CA PRO A 85 11.05 -4.26 -6.15
C PRO A 85 10.96 -4.07 -4.63
N GLU A 86 10.95 -2.83 -4.14
CA GLU A 86 10.90 -2.56 -2.70
C GLU A 86 9.61 -3.05 -2.04
N PHE A 87 8.49 -3.08 -2.77
CA PHE A 87 7.24 -3.67 -2.27
C PHE A 87 7.43 -5.15 -1.94
N TRP A 88 8.07 -5.92 -2.83
CA TRP A 88 8.34 -7.34 -2.58
C TRP A 88 9.43 -7.56 -1.54
N CYS A 89 10.47 -6.74 -1.54
CA CYS A 89 11.47 -6.72 -0.46
C CYS A 89 10.80 -6.51 0.91
N MET A 90 9.87 -5.56 1.01
CA MET A 90 9.07 -5.35 2.23
C MET A 90 8.24 -6.59 2.59
N VAL A 91 7.54 -7.19 1.63
CA VAL A 91 6.71 -8.39 1.87
C VAL A 91 7.54 -9.54 2.42
N VAL A 92 8.70 -9.81 1.84
CA VAL A 92 9.63 -10.85 2.29
C VAL A 92 10.21 -10.52 3.67
N GLN A 93 10.70 -9.29 3.87
CA GLN A 93 11.28 -8.83 5.13
C GLN A 93 10.31 -8.99 6.29
N GLU A 94 9.08 -8.53 6.10
CA GLU A 94 8.04 -8.53 7.14
C GLU A 94 7.34 -9.88 7.24
N LYS A 95 7.77 -10.88 6.45
CA LYS A 95 7.19 -12.24 6.40
C LYS A 95 5.67 -12.19 6.20
N SER A 96 5.21 -11.28 5.35
CA SER A 96 3.79 -11.05 5.08
C SER A 96 3.21 -12.27 4.37
N LYS A 97 2.20 -12.90 4.99
CA LYS A 97 1.54 -14.10 4.44
C LYS A 97 0.41 -13.77 3.46
N SER A 98 -0.11 -12.54 3.49
CA SER A 98 -1.28 -12.13 2.73
C SER A 98 -1.17 -10.67 2.33
N ILE A 99 -1.62 -10.37 1.11
CA ILE A 99 -1.72 -9.02 0.55
C ILE A 99 -3.18 -8.82 0.17
N LEU A 100 -3.81 -7.77 0.70
CA LEU A 100 -5.15 -7.34 0.29
C LEU A 100 -5.02 -6.12 -0.63
N MET A 101 -5.37 -6.30 -1.90
CA MET A 101 -5.45 -5.21 -2.87
C MET A 101 -6.88 -4.69 -2.94
N LEU A 102 -7.07 -3.40 -2.64
CA LEU A 102 -8.39 -2.75 -2.53
C LEU A 102 -8.71 -1.82 -3.71
N CYS A 103 -7.93 -1.89 -4.78
CA CYS A 103 -8.11 -1.09 -5.99
C CYS A 103 -7.87 -1.95 -7.23
N ASN A 104 -8.35 -1.48 -8.38
CA ASN A 104 -7.98 -2.07 -9.67
C ASN A 104 -6.67 -1.47 -10.18
N PHE A 105 -6.03 -2.11 -11.16
CA PHE A 105 -4.86 -1.52 -11.83
C PHE A 105 -5.23 -0.22 -12.56
N MET A 106 -6.44 -0.18 -13.11
CA MET A 106 -7.00 0.98 -13.82
C MET A 106 -8.41 1.25 -13.29
N GLU A 107 -8.70 2.53 -13.03
CA GLU A 107 -10.02 3.01 -12.63
C GLU A 107 -10.30 4.30 -13.39
N GLN A 108 -11.48 4.42 -14.02
CA GLN A 108 -11.85 5.60 -14.81
C GLN A 108 -10.73 6.00 -15.80
N ASN A 109 -10.20 5.02 -16.54
CA ASN A 109 -9.09 5.16 -17.49
C ASN A 109 -7.77 5.71 -16.91
N THR A 110 -7.63 5.75 -15.58
CA THR A 110 -6.44 6.23 -14.88
C THR A 110 -5.70 5.06 -14.22
N LYS A 111 -4.38 4.99 -14.37
CA LYS A 111 -3.54 3.96 -13.72
C LYS A 111 -3.48 4.20 -12.21
N LYS A 112 -4.06 3.30 -11.42
CA LYS A 112 -4.07 3.37 -9.94
C LYS A 112 -3.04 2.46 -9.29
N CYS A 113 -2.63 1.38 -9.94
CA CYS A 113 -1.64 0.44 -9.43
C CYS A 113 -0.80 -0.12 -10.58
N ALA A 114 0.50 -0.33 -10.36
CA ALA A 114 1.34 -1.10 -11.27
C ALA A 114 0.99 -2.59 -11.19
N ILE A 115 1.27 -3.36 -12.24
CA ILE A 115 1.22 -4.81 -12.19
C ILE A 115 2.45 -5.29 -11.42
N TYR A 116 2.26 -5.58 -10.13
CA TYR A 116 3.34 -6.02 -9.24
C TYR A 116 3.34 -7.54 -9.03
N PHE A 117 2.36 -8.28 -9.53
CA PHE A 117 2.30 -9.74 -9.45
C PHE A 117 1.92 -10.34 -10.81
N PRO A 118 2.41 -11.56 -11.14
CA PRO A 118 2.03 -12.29 -12.34
C PRO A 118 0.53 -12.60 -12.36
N MET A 119 -0.13 -12.33 -13.50
CA MET A 119 -1.59 -12.45 -13.64
C MET A 119 -2.06 -13.84 -14.07
N GLN A 120 -1.12 -14.73 -14.43
CA GLN A 120 -1.39 -16.08 -14.91
C GLN A 120 -0.54 -17.10 -14.15
N VAL A 121 -1.09 -18.28 -13.88
CA VAL A 121 -0.36 -19.40 -13.27
C VAL A 121 0.86 -19.77 -14.11
N GLY A 122 2.00 -20.01 -13.46
CA GLY A 122 3.27 -20.32 -14.11
C GLY A 122 4.03 -19.09 -14.63
N GLN A 123 3.37 -17.93 -14.74
CA GLN A 123 4.04 -16.68 -15.14
C GLN A 123 4.97 -16.20 -14.01
N ARG A 124 6.13 -15.69 -14.43
CA ARG A 124 7.09 -15.01 -13.56
C ARG A 124 7.22 -13.54 -13.94
N LEU A 125 7.25 -12.68 -12.94
CA LEU A 125 7.72 -11.30 -13.08
C LEU A 125 9.09 -11.18 -12.42
N THR A 126 9.99 -10.46 -13.08
CA THR A 126 11.31 -10.10 -12.54
C THR A 126 11.36 -8.59 -12.43
N PHE A 127 11.77 -8.10 -11.28
CA PHE A 127 12.00 -6.69 -10.99
C PHE A 127 13.48 -6.45 -10.70
N ASP A 128 13.90 -5.19 -10.67
CA ASP A 128 15.27 -4.78 -10.34
C ASP A 128 15.78 -5.43 -9.04
N GLY A 129 17.09 -5.69 -8.97
CA GLY A 129 17.69 -6.39 -7.84
C GLY A 129 17.33 -7.88 -7.77
N ASP A 130 17.06 -8.49 -8.92
CA ASP A 130 16.73 -9.92 -9.09
C ASP A 130 15.53 -10.41 -8.27
N VAL A 131 14.60 -9.50 -7.98
CA VAL A 131 13.37 -9.83 -7.25
C VAL A 131 12.41 -10.54 -8.21
N GLN A 132 12.16 -11.83 -7.96
CA GLN A 132 11.31 -12.66 -8.81
C GLN A 132 10.03 -13.10 -8.09
N VAL A 133 8.90 -13.00 -8.79
CA VAL A 133 7.59 -13.39 -8.29
C VAL A 133 6.95 -14.38 -9.27
N LEU A 134 6.61 -15.56 -8.78
CA LEU A 134 6.00 -16.65 -9.55
C LEU A 134 4.55 -16.87 -9.07
N CYS A 135 3.59 -16.86 -10.00
CA CYS A 135 2.24 -17.31 -9.70
C CYS A 135 2.22 -18.83 -9.65
N LYS A 136 2.07 -19.41 -8.46
CA LYS A 136 1.96 -20.87 -8.30
C LYS A 136 0.54 -21.39 -8.49
N LYS A 137 -0.45 -20.58 -8.13
CA LYS A 137 -1.88 -20.94 -8.16
C LYS A 137 -2.71 -19.67 -8.27
N GLN A 138 -3.83 -19.77 -8.96
CA GLN A 138 -4.83 -18.73 -9.06
C GLN A 138 -6.20 -19.39 -8.95
N GLU A 139 -7.05 -18.83 -8.10
CA GLU A 139 -8.44 -19.25 -7.92
C GLU A 139 -9.31 -18.02 -8.15
N GLN A 140 -10.36 -18.18 -8.95
CA GLN A 140 -11.35 -17.14 -9.13
C GLN A 140 -12.54 -17.45 -8.23
N CYS A 141 -12.77 -16.61 -7.23
CA CYS A 141 -14.01 -16.66 -6.47
C CYS A 141 -15.11 -16.05 -7.34
N CYS A 142 -16.04 -16.87 -7.82
CA CYS A 142 -17.27 -16.37 -8.39
C CYS A 142 -18.00 -15.60 -7.29
N ALA A 143 -18.13 -14.28 -7.42
CA ALA A 143 -19.16 -13.57 -6.68
C ALA A 143 -20.49 -14.09 -7.24
N ASN A 144 -21.29 -14.74 -6.40
CA ASN A 144 -22.66 -15.08 -6.75
C ASN A 144 -23.37 -13.76 -7.04
N ASN A 145 -23.56 -13.45 -8.32
CA ASN A 145 -24.46 -12.40 -8.74
C ASN A 145 -25.88 -12.90 -8.43
N THR A 146 -26.38 -12.63 -7.23
CA THR A 146 -27.83 -12.59 -7.00
C THR A 146 -28.34 -11.36 -7.72
N SER A 147 -28.86 -11.59 -8.91
CA SER A 147 -29.76 -10.67 -9.59
C SER A 147 -31.03 -10.55 -8.75
N GLU A 148 -31.26 -9.40 -8.15
CA GLU A 148 -32.60 -8.90 -7.80
C GLU A 148 -32.83 -7.59 -8.55
#